data_AF-A0A0E0EST9-F1
#
_entry.id   AF-A0A0E0EST9-F1
#
_cell.length_a   1.000
_cell.length_b   1.000
_cell.length_c   1.000
_cell.angle_alpha   90.00
_cell.angle_beta   90.00
_cell.angle_gamma   90.00
#
_symmetry.space_group_name_H-M   'P 1'
#
loop_
_entity.id
_entity.type
_entity.pdbx_description
1 polymer ?
#
loop_
_entity_poly.entity_id
_entity_poly.type
_entity_poly.pdbx_seq_one_letter_code
_entity_poly.pdbx_strand_id
1 'polypeptide(L)'
;MMICNPSTREIVSLPEESHSLCGGMGLGFGFDPHSNKYKVARAFYQRDYPTTRQVCKFEVLTLGTDAWRQTEDPPYPIDRLTPVHVKGAIYWKLDTGTGDLDLQCWAKP
;
A
#
# COMPACT_ATOMS: atom_id res chain seq x y z
N MET A 1 -6.53 8.92 -7.15
CA MET A 1 -6.23 9.11 -5.71
C MET A 1 -5.42 10.39 -5.55
N MET A 2 -5.51 11.12 -4.43
CA MET A 2 -4.78 12.38 -4.22
C MET A 2 -4.07 12.40 -2.88
N ILE A 3 -2.93 13.10 -2.81
CA ILE A 3 -2.23 13.43 -1.57
C ILE A 3 -2.32 14.92 -1.36
N CYS A 4 -2.66 15.32 -0.13
CA CYS A 4 -2.65 16.70 0.29
C CYS A 4 -1.57 16.89 1.35
N ASN A 5 -0.69 17.86 1.15
CA ASN A 5 0.13 18.40 2.22
C ASN A 5 -0.61 19.59 2.83
N PRO A 6 -1.26 19.45 4.00
CA PRO A 6 -2.06 20.54 4.58
C PRO A 6 -1.19 21.74 5.01
N SER A 7 0.10 21.53 5.25
CA SER A 7 1.02 22.58 5.68
C SER A 7 1.42 23.50 4.52
N THR A 8 1.59 22.93 3.31
CA THR A 8 1.96 23.69 2.10
C THR A 8 0.76 23.99 1.20
N ARG A 9 -0.38 23.34 1.44
CA ARG A 9 -1.59 23.33 0.58
C ARG A 9 -1.36 22.77 -0.82
N GLU A 10 -0.28 22.02 -1.00
CA GLU A 10 -0.01 21.31 -2.24
C GLU A 10 -0.86 20.04 -2.32
N ILE A 11 -1.42 19.81 -3.51
CA ILE A 11 -2.20 18.61 -3.81
C ILE A 11 -1.57 17.94 -5.02
N VAL A 12 -1.29 16.65 -4.89
CA VAL A 12 -0.74 15.82 -5.97
C VAL A 12 -1.73 14.73 -6.30
N SER A 13 -2.14 14.69 -7.57
CA SER A 13 -2.91 13.57 -8.13
C SER A 13 -1.97 12.42 -8.44
N LEU A 14 -2.30 11.24 -7.94
CA LEU A 14 -1.57 10.02 -8.22
C LEU A 14 -2.11 9.40 -9.52
N PRO A 15 -1.24 8.74 -10.32
CA PRO A 15 -1.64 8.06 -11.54
C PRO A 15 -2.80 7.11 -11.28
N GLU A 16 -3.77 7.16 -12.19
CA GLU A 16 -4.98 6.34 -12.16
C GLU A 16 -4.64 4.93 -12.63
N GLU A 17 -5.28 3.96 -12.03
CA GLU A 17 -4.88 2.56 -12.11
C GLU A 17 -5.96 1.73 -12.79
N SER A 18 -5.54 0.76 -13.60
CA SER A 18 -6.40 -0.02 -14.50
C SER A 18 -7.11 -1.21 -13.82
N HIS A 19 -6.78 -1.48 -12.56
CA HIS A 19 -7.22 -2.68 -11.87
C HIS A 19 -8.64 -2.52 -11.29
N SER A 20 -9.50 -3.52 -11.53
CA SER A 20 -10.83 -3.61 -10.94
C SER A 20 -10.73 -3.94 -9.45
N LEU A 21 -10.55 -2.89 -8.64
CA LEU A 21 -10.39 -2.97 -7.19
C LEU A 21 -11.62 -3.64 -6.55
N CYS A 22 -11.44 -4.83 -5.99
CA CYS A 22 -12.49 -5.56 -5.30
C CYS A 22 -12.35 -5.37 -3.78
N GLY A 23 -12.73 -4.20 -3.28
CA GLY A 23 -12.79 -3.91 -1.83
C GLY A 23 -11.83 -2.82 -1.34
N GLY A 24 -11.94 -2.49 -0.05
CA GLY A 24 -11.22 -1.37 0.57
C GLY A 24 -9.71 -1.45 0.44
N MET A 25 -9.09 -0.29 0.26
CA MET A 25 -7.66 -0.10 0.00
C MET A 25 -6.96 0.41 1.25
N GLY A 26 -5.91 -0.29 1.69
CA GLY A 26 -5.01 0.22 2.73
C GLY A 26 -3.96 1.13 2.09
N LEU A 27 -3.82 2.36 2.58
CA LEU A 27 -2.92 3.38 2.02
C LEU A 27 -1.88 3.84 3.02
N GLY A 28 -0.62 3.65 2.68
CA GLY A 28 0.53 4.16 3.41
C GLY A 28 1.22 5.27 2.65
N PHE A 29 1.60 6.32 3.38
CA PHE A 29 2.44 7.40 2.88
C PHE A 29 3.66 7.52 3.79
N GLY A 30 4.85 7.59 3.21
CA GLY A 30 6.09 7.63 3.96
C GLY A 30 7.22 8.28 3.20
N PHE A 31 8.26 8.64 3.94
CA PHE A 31 9.52 9.11 3.39
C PHE A 31 10.52 7.96 3.46
N ASP A 32 11.15 7.64 2.33
CA ASP A 32 12.21 6.65 2.24
C ASP A 32 13.58 7.35 2.33
N PRO A 33 14.30 7.21 3.46
CA PRO A 33 15.61 7.85 3.62
C PRO A 33 16.68 7.28 2.69
N HIS A 34 16.51 6.06 2.18
CA HIS A 34 17.49 5.43 1.29
C HIS A 34 17.50 6.08 -0.09
N SER A 35 16.31 6.26 -0.68
CA SER A 35 16.16 6.94 -1.97
C SER A 35 16.00 8.45 -1.88
N ASN A 36 15.82 9.01 -0.68
CA ASN A 36 15.52 10.41 -0.42
C ASN A 36 14.25 10.89 -1.18
N LYS A 37 13.23 10.02 -1.21
CA LYS A 37 11.96 10.27 -1.90
C LYS A 37 10.79 9.88 -1.02
N TYR A 38 9.67 10.58 -1.23
CA TYR A 38 8.39 10.15 -0.69
C TYR A 38 7.83 9.00 -1.51
N LYS A 39 7.18 8.06 -0.82
CA LYS A 39 6.56 6.89 -1.41
C LYS A 39 5.13 6.74 -0.90
N VAL A 40 4.28 6.28 -1.79
CA VAL A 40 2.93 5.84 -1.50
C VAL A 40 2.92 4.34 -1.67
N ALA A 41 2.55 3.62 -0.63
CA ALA A 41 2.29 2.20 -0.71
C ALA A 41 0.80 1.97 -0.63
N ARG A 42 0.27 1.09 -1.46
CA ARG A 42 -1.12 0.67 -1.38
C ARG A 42 -1.20 -0.83 -1.39
N ALA A 43 -2.25 -1.32 -0.75
CA ALA A 43 -2.60 -2.70 -0.80
C ALA A 43 -4.09 -2.86 -1.08
N PHE A 44 -4.40 -3.78 -1.98
CA PHE A 44 -5.74 -3.97 -2.51
C PHE A 44 -5.99 -5.44 -2.81
N TYR A 45 -7.27 -5.82 -2.89
CA TYR A 45 -7.67 -7.15 -3.28
C TYR A 45 -8.16 -7.13 -4.72
N GLN A 46 -7.64 -8.06 -5.52
CA GLN A 46 -8.13 -8.32 -6.87
C GLN A 46 -8.60 -9.76 -6.97
N ARG A 47 -9.60 -9.99 -7.82
CA ARG A 47 -10.06 -11.36 -8.12
C ARG A 47 -9.16 -11.93 -9.21
N ASP A 48 -8.54 -13.06 -8.92
CA ASP A 48 -7.79 -13.81 -9.90
C ASP A 48 -8.75 -14.72 -10.69
N TYR A 49 -8.74 -14.60 -12.01
CA TYR A 49 -9.53 -15.44 -12.91
C TYR A 49 -8.61 -16.52 -13.50
N PRO A 50 -9.03 -17.80 -13.55
CA PRO A 50 -10.41 -18.33 -13.38
C PRO A 50 -10.76 -18.79 -11.97
N THR A 51 -9.83 -18.74 -11.01
CA THR A 51 -10.01 -19.36 -9.68
C THR A 51 -11.02 -18.64 -8.78
N THR A 52 -11.43 -17.42 -9.13
CA THR A 52 -12.28 -16.51 -8.33
C THR A 52 -11.72 -16.15 -6.96
N ARG A 53 -10.48 -16.56 -6.68
CA ARG A 53 -9.79 -16.30 -5.42
C ARG A 53 -9.47 -14.81 -5.32
N GLN A 54 -9.67 -14.24 -4.14
CA GLN A 54 -9.16 -12.91 -3.85
C GLN A 54 -7.69 -13.01 -3.47
N VAL A 55 -6.86 -12.28 -4.20
CA VAL A 55 -5.42 -12.17 -3.94
C VAL A 55 -5.15 -10.74 -3.50
N CYS A 56 -4.44 -10.59 -2.38
CA CYS A 56 -3.95 -9.30 -1.95
C CYS A 56 -2.71 -8.93 -2.78
N LYS A 57 -2.72 -7.74 -3.35
CA LYS A 57 -1.61 -7.16 -4.11
C LYS A 57 -1.09 -5.94 -3.40
N PHE A 58 0.21 -5.73 -3.52
CA PHE A 58 0.90 -4.57 -3.00
C PHE A 58 1.63 -3.85 -4.12
N GLU A 59 1.54 -2.53 -4.07
CA GLU A 59 2.20 -1.66 -5.01
C GLU A 59 2.76 -0.44 -4.31
N VAL A 60 3.85 0.07 -4.88
CA VAL A 60 4.51 1.28 -4.40
C VAL A 60 4.68 2.25 -5.56
N LEU A 61 4.26 3.49 -5.32
CA LEU A 61 4.52 4.63 -6.19
C LEU A 61 5.56 5.52 -5.51
N THR A 62 6.58 5.92 -6.26
CA THR A 62 7.52 6.95 -5.81
C THR A 62 6.99 8.31 -6.27
N LEU A 63 6.91 9.29 -5.37
CA LEU A 63 6.44 10.62 -5.77
C LEU A 63 7.43 11.27 -6.75
N GLY A 64 6.87 11.82 -7.83
CA GLY A 64 7.62 12.34 -8.96
C GLY A 64 7.82 11.33 -10.09
N THR A 65 7.36 10.08 -9.94
CA THR A 65 7.22 9.12 -11.04
C THR A 65 5.74 9.00 -11.44
N ASP A 66 5.50 8.36 -12.57
CA ASP A 66 4.17 8.18 -13.19
C ASP A 66 3.65 6.74 -13.14
N ALA A 67 4.45 5.79 -12.65
CA ALA A 67 4.10 4.38 -12.63
C ALA A 67 4.08 3.79 -11.22
N TRP A 68 3.04 3.00 -10.94
CA TRP A 68 3.01 2.09 -9.80
C TRP A 68 3.88 0.87 -10.07
N ARG A 69 4.64 0.45 -9.06
CA ARG A 69 5.47 -0.75 -9.12
C ARG A 69 4.87 -1.82 -8.21
N GLN A 70 4.47 -2.95 -8.78
CA GLN A 70 4.05 -4.11 -8.00
C GLN A 70 5.23 -4.67 -7.19
N THR A 71 4.98 -4.98 -5.93
CA THR A 71 5.93 -5.67 -5.05
C THR A 71 5.56 -7.14 -4.96
N GLU A 72 6.29 -7.88 -4.13
CA GLU A 72 5.87 -9.23 -3.75
C GLU A 72 4.51 -9.17 -3.03
N ASP A 73 3.70 -10.20 -3.29
CA ASP A 73 2.41 -10.37 -2.63
C ASP A 73 2.64 -10.68 -1.14
N PRO A 74 1.80 -10.14 -0.24
CA PRO A 74 1.93 -10.42 1.19
C PRO A 74 1.62 -11.90 1.46
N PRO A 75 2.29 -12.52 2.44
CA PRO A 75 2.08 -13.92 2.78
C PRO A 75 0.70 -14.20 3.41
N TYR A 76 0.07 -13.15 3.96
CA TYR A 76 -1.22 -13.23 4.65
C TYR A 76 -2.17 -12.11 4.19
N PRO A 77 -3.49 -12.31 4.33
CA PRO A 77 -4.45 -11.23 4.19
C PRO A 77 -4.10 -10.08 5.15
N ILE A 78 -4.23 -8.86 4.64
CA ILE A 78 -4.06 -7.65 5.44
C ILE A 78 -5.42 -7.11 5.88
N ASP A 79 -5.43 -6.51 7.06
CA ASP A 79 -6.53 -5.70 7.55
C ASP A 79 -6.63 -4.40 6.71
N ARG A 80 -7.84 -3.86 6.57
CA ARG A 80 -8.12 -2.65 5.79
C ARG A 80 -7.80 -1.35 6.55
N LEU A 81 -7.20 -1.47 7.74
CA LEU A 81 -6.82 -0.32 8.56
C LEU A 81 -5.68 0.48 7.93
N THR A 82 -5.59 1.75 8.33
CA THR A 82 -4.50 2.63 7.92
C THR A 82 -3.16 2.06 8.43
N PRO A 83 -2.20 1.80 7.53
CA PRO A 83 -0.89 1.32 7.92
C PRO A 83 -0.11 2.36 8.72
N VAL A 84 0.83 1.88 9.54
CA VAL A 84 1.69 2.71 10.37
C VAL A 84 3.01 2.96 9.66
N HIS A 85 3.44 4.22 9.58
CA HIS A 85 4.76 4.57 9.07
C HIS A 85 5.69 4.94 10.23
N VAL A 86 6.79 4.20 10.40
CA VAL A 86 7.79 4.45 11.44
C VAL A 86 9.19 4.11 10.94
N LYS A 87 10.16 5.01 11.19
CA LYS A 87 11.58 4.84 10.85
C LYS A 87 11.84 4.44 9.39
N GLY A 88 11.09 5.01 8.45
CA GLY A 88 11.26 4.75 7.01
C GLY A 88 10.66 3.42 6.52
N ALA A 89 9.89 2.73 7.36
CA ALA A 89 9.16 1.52 7.00
C ALA A 89 7.66 1.72 7.20
N ILE A 90 6.86 1.04 6.37
CA ILE A 90 5.41 1.01 6.47
C ILE A 90 4.98 -0.37 6.94
N TYR A 91 4.10 -0.41 7.93
CA TYR A 91 3.62 -1.62 8.61
C TYR A 91 2.13 -1.76 8.40
N TRP A 92 1.71 -2.92 7.91
CA TRP A 92 0.30 -3.28 7.83
C TRP A 92 -0.01 -4.30 8.91
N LYS A 93 -1.23 -4.21 9.41
CA LYS A 93 -1.80 -5.17 10.33
C LYS A 93 -2.33 -6.34 9.52
N LEU A 94 -2.00 -7.55 9.95
CA LEU A 94 -2.47 -8.78 9.32
C LEU A 94 -3.78 -9.22 9.95
N ASP A 95 -4.61 -9.88 9.14
CA ASP A 95 -5.74 -10.66 9.63
C ASP A 95 -5.29 -12.12 9.73
N THR A 96 -5.03 -12.59 10.96
CA THR A 96 -4.59 -13.97 11.19
C THR A 96 -5.75 -14.96 11.26
N GLY A 97 -7.00 -14.50 11.17
CA GLY A 97 -8.20 -15.34 11.31
C GLY A 97 -8.42 -15.94 12.71
N THR A 98 -7.52 -15.71 13.67
CA THR A 98 -7.59 -16.28 15.04
C THR A 98 -8.04 -15.28 16.10
N GLY A 99 -8.35 -14.03 15.72
CA GLY A 99 -8.63 -12.95 16.66
C GLY A 99 -7.37 -12.25 17.19
N ASP A 100 -6.19 -12.83 16.98
CA ASP A 100 -4.91 -12.22 17.32
C ASP A 100 -4.34 -11.42 16.14
N LEU A 101 -3.77 -10.25 16.44
CA LEU A 101 -3.42 -9.24 15.45
C LEU A 101 -1.90 -9.09 15.39
N ASP A 102 -1.29 -9.53 14.30
CA ASP A 102 0.15 -9.39 14.08
C ASP A 102 0.48 -8.22 13.14
N LEU A 103 1.56 -7.49 13.45
CA LEU A 103 2.11 -6.44 12.60
C LEU A 103 3.31 -7.02 11.82
N GLN A 104 3.22 -7.05 10.50
CA GLN A 104 4.37 -7.39 9.65
C GLN A 104 4.85 -6.18 8.83
N CYS A 105 6.17 -6.04 8.74
CA CYS A 105 6.82 -5.12 7.82
C CYS A 105 7.12 -5.81 6.49
N TRP A 106 6.67 -5.20 5.40
CA TRP A 106 7.11 -5.56 4.05
C TRP A 106 7.54 -4.30 3.32
N ALA A 107 8.71 -3.81 3.72
CA ALA A 107 9.42 -2.73 3.03
C ALA A 107 10.90 -2.82 3.38
N LYS A 108 11.65 -3.74 2.75
CA LYS A 108 13.12 -3.69 2.67
C LYS A 108 13.62 -4.45 1.44
N PRO A 109 14.77 -4.04 0.88
CA PRO A 109 15.15 -2.72 0.35
C PRO A 109 14.64 -2.51 -1.10
#